data_AF-A0A952EFQ3-F1
#
_entry.id   AF-A0A952EFQ3-F1
#
_cell.length_a   1.000
_cell.length_b   1.000
_cell.length_c   1.000
_cell.angle_alpha   90.00
_cell.angle_beta   90.00
_cell.angle_gamma   90.00
#
_symmetry.space_group_name_H-M   'P 1'
#
loop_
_entity.id
_entity.type
_entity.pdbx_description
1 polymer ?
#
loop_
_entity_poly.entity_id
_entity_poly.type
_entity_poly.pdbx_seq_one_letter_code
_entity_poly.pdbx_strand_id
1 'polypeptide(L)'
;MSQRLKISLKPKPALTMRRVALDHERLVYVICADRKLRYPNGYSQIAYIGTTRNGISRVAESAAYRSWDVLWSHGVQSLDVRIVTCRPRQGFKSWVKLERALILAFRQKFGKPPMCNIQGRAMKLGDEFDRFALGRLNRIIETLSEAGARGEREPITDTLDEATEDEEELV
;
A
#
# COMPACT_ATOMS: atom_id res chain seq x y z
N MET A 1 -23.83 16.84 -37.31
CA MET A 1 -23.90 17.23 -35.90
C MET A 1 -22.88 16.42 -35.13
N SER A 2 -22.06 17.04 -34.27
CA SER A 2 -21.11 16.29 -33.43
C SER A 2 -21.88 15.60 -32.30
N GLN A 3 -21.73 14.29 -32.14
CA GLN A 3 -22.34 13.58 -31.00
C GLN A 3 -21.69 14.07 -29.70
N ARG A 4 -22.52 14.41 -28.72
CA ARG A 4 -22.05 14.76 -27.38
C ARG A 4 -21.43 13.54 -26.71
N LEU A 5 -20.30 13.73 -26.05
CA LEU A 5 -19.62 12.68 -25.29
C LEU A 5 -20.40 12.38 -24.01
N LYS A 6 -20.57 11.09 -23.69
CA LYS A 6 -21.17 10.65 -22.43
C LYS A 6 -20.12 10.75 -21.32
N ILE A 7 -20.51 11.36 -20.20
CA ILE A 7 -19.69 11.43 -18.98
C ILE A 7 -20.12 10.27 -18.08
N SER A 8 -19.18 9.64 -17.36
CA SER A 8 -19.52 8.62 -16.36
C SER A 8 -18.71 8.84 -15.09
N LEU A 9 -19.36 8.67 -13.94
CA LEU A 9 -18.73 8.70 -12.63
C LEU A 9 -18.53 7.27 -12.12
N LYS A 10 -17.33 6.95 -11.64
CA LYS A 10 -17.07 5.69 -10.95
C LYS A 10 -17.35 5.89 -9.45
N PRO A 11 -18.32 5.17 -8.86
CA PRO A 11 -18.78 5.44 -7.49
C PRO A 11 -17.74 5.09 -6.43
N LYS A 12 -16.83 4.15 -6.72
CA LYS A 12 -15.76 3.76 -5.80
C LYS A 12 -14.58 4.73 -5.90
N PRO A 13 -14.03 5.20 -4.77
CA PRO A 13 -12.92 6.13 -4.79
C PRO A 13 -11.67 5.45 -5.36
N ALA A 14 -11.01 6.11 -6.32
CA ALA A 14 -9.72 5.67 -6.83
C ALA A 14 -8.59 5.82 -5.79
N LEU A 15 -8.74 6.75 -4.84
CA LEU A 15 -7.81 6.98 -3.74
C LEU A 15 -8.56 7.45 -2.50
N THR A 16 -8.29 6.83 -1.35
CA THR A 16 -8.84 7.24 -0.05
C THR A 16 -7.71 7.64 0.88
N MET A 17 -7.83 8.79 1.56
CA MET A 17 -6.85 9.30 2.50
C MET A 17 -7.46 9.44 3.90
N ARG A 18 -6.67 9.16 4.94
CA ARG A 18 -7.09 9.28 6.36
C ARG A 18 -6.11 10.19 7.11
N ARG A 19 -6.59 10.87 8.15
CA ARG A 19 -5.80 11.84 8.96
C ARG A 19 -4.49 11.26 9.50
N VAL A 20 -4.45 9.98 9.87
CA VAL A 20 -3.23 9.25 10.30
C VAL A 20 -2.07 9.38 9.31
N ALA A 21 -2.35 9.68 8.05
CA ALA A 21 -1.37 9.85 7.01
C ALA A 21 -0.71 11.23 6.98
N LEU A 22 -1.27 12.20 7.71
CA LEU A 22 -0.81 13.59 7.80
C LEU A 22 0.00 13.87 9.08
N ASP A 23 -0.12 13.02 10.10
CA ASP A 23 0.44 13.30 11.45
C ASP A 23 1.96 13.04 11.56
N HIS A 24 2.60 12.52 10.51
CA HIS A 24 3.98 12.05 10.59
C HIS A 24 4.82 12.42 9.35
N GLU A 25 5.88 13.19 9.59
CA GLU A 25 7.04 13.25 8.71
C GLU A 25 8.00 12.10 9.07
N ARG A 26 8.80 11.60 8.11
CA ARG A 26 9.81 10.54 8.34
C ARG A 26 9.22 9.20 8.79
N LEU A 27 8.41 8.60 7.93
CA LEU A 27 7.69 7.33 8.19
C LEU A 27 8.09 6.22 7.23
N VAL A 28 7.76 4.98 7.60
CA VAL A 28 7.72 3.84 6.68
C VAL A 28 6.29 3.60 6.27
N TYR A 29 6.05 3.36 4.98
CA TYR A 29 4.75 2.97 4.46
C TYR A 29 4.84 1.63 3.75
N VAL A 30 3.73 0.91 3.75
CA VAL A 30 3.63 -0.44 3.22
C VAL A 30 2.41 -0.51 2.32
N ILE A 31 2.60 -0.80 1.04
CA ILE A 31 1.52 -1.06 0.10
C ILE A 31 1.10 -2.51 0.27
N CYS A 32 -0.18 -2.73 0.55
CA CYS A 32 -0.78 -4.04 0.72
C CYS A 32 -1.90 -4.24 -0.31
N ALA A 33 -1.91 -5.37 -0.99
CA ALA A 33 -3.00 -5.79 -1.86
C ALA A 33 -4.13 -6.45 -1.04
N ASP A 34 -5.37 -6.36 -1.51
CA ASP A 34 -6.55 -7.05 -0.94
C ASP A 34 -6.51 -8.58 -1.07
N ARG A 35 -5.60 -9.09 -1.89
CA ARG A 35 -5.31 -10.51 -2.05
C ARG A 35 -3.85 -10.82 -1.73
N LYS A 36 -3.61 -12.02 -1.20
CA LYS A 36 -2.25 -12.47 -0.91
C LYS A 36 -1.50 -12.74 -2.23
N LEU A 37 -0.35 -12.09 -2.38
CA LEU A 37 0.59 -12.30 -3.47
C LEU A 37 1.48 -13.51 -3.16
N ARG A 38 1.88 -14.24 -4.21
CA ARG A 38 2.73 -15.43 -4.09
C ARG A 38 4.19 -15.05 -3.93
N TYR A 39 4.84 -15.65 -2.95
CA TYR A 39 6.28 -15.58 -2.68
C TYR A 39 6.86 -17.01 -2.56
N PRO A 40 8.20 -17.18 -2.64
CA PRO A 40 8.81 -18.51 -2.57
C PRO A 40 8.42 -19.33 -1.33
N ASN A 41 8.37 -18.69 -0.15
CA ASN A 41 8.11 -19.39 1.11
C ASN A 41 6.68 -19.16 1.65
N GLY A 42 5.75 -18.71 0.81
CA GLY A 42 4.36 -18.52 1.21
C GLY A 42 3.65 -17.39 0.49
N TYR A 43 2.66 -16.81 1.16
CA TYR A 43 1.79 -15.79 0.59
C TYR A 43 1.70 -14.57 1.52
N SER A 44 1.71 -13.37 0.96
CA SER A 44 1.59 -12.12 1.72
C SER A 44 0.84 -11.06 0.92
N GLN A 45 0.00 -10.27 1.59
CA GLN A 45 -0.62 -9.07 1.01
C GLN A 45 0.38 -7.93 0.77
N ILE A 46 1.54 -7.93 1.42
CA ILE A 46 2.53 -6.85 1.26
C ILE A 46 3.11 -6.91 -0.15
N ALA A 47 3.03 -5.79 -0.88
CA ALA A 47 3.58 -5.64 -2.24
C ALA A 47 4.82 -4.74 -2.28
N TYR A 48 4.87 -3.73 -1.40
CA TYR A 48 5.95 -2.75 -1.36
C TYR A 48 6.15 -2.21 0.06
N ILE A 49 7.41 -1.97 0.43
CA ILE A 49 7.79 -1.26 1.65
C ILE A 49 8.68 -0.10 1.22
N GLY A 50 8.31 1.10 1.62
CA GLY A 50 9.04 2.32 1.28
C GLY A 50 9.13 3.26 2.47
N THR A 51 10.03 4.25 2.38
CA THR A 51 10.10 5.32 3.37
C THR A 51 10.04 6.70 2.72
N THR A 52 9.69 7.71 3.52
CA THR A 52 9.58 9.10 3.06
C THR A 52 10.03 10.06 4.14
N ARG A 53 10.77 11.10 3.74
CA ARG A 53 11.04 12.28 4.56
C ARG A 53 10.03 13.42 4.32
N ASN A 54 9.28 13.35 3.20
CA ASN A 54 8.42 14.42 2.69
C ASN A 54 6.93 14.21 3.05
N GLY A 55 6.64 13.29 3.97
CA GLY A 55 5.26 12.96 4.38
C GLY A 55 4.45 12.29 3.27
N ILE A 56 3.15 12.60 3.24
CA ILE A 56 2.11 11.89 2.49
C ILE A 56 2.22 11.98 0.97
N SER A 57 2.79 13.07 0.43
CA SER A 57 2.92 13.28 -1.03
C SER A 57 3.66 12.13 -1.70
N ARG A 58 4.78 11.72 -1.10
CA ARG A 58 5.58 10.59 -1.57
C ARG A 58 4.86 9.25 -1.48
N VAL A 59 4.00 9.10 -0.48
CA VAL A 59 3.19 7.89 -0.29
C VAL A 59 2.15 7.78 -1.39
N ALA A 60 1.43 8.87 -1.68
CA ALA A 60 0.45 8.93 -2.76
C ALA A 60 1.10 8.68 -4.13
N GLU A 61 2.22 9.34 -4.41
CA GLU A 61 3.00 9.13 -5.64
C GLU A 61 3.44 7.67 -5.78
N SER A 62 3.92 7.05 -4.70
CA SER A 62 4.37 5.66 -4.73
C SER A 62 3.20 4.68 -4.88
N ALA A 63 2.05 4.98 -4.27
CA ALA A 63 0.83 4.21 -4.44
C ALA A 63 0.33 4.26 -5.89
N ALA A 64 0.28 5.45 -6.48
CA ALA A 64 -0.09 5.64 -7.88
C ALA A 64 0.89 4.92 -8.81
N TYR A 65 2.19 5.13 -8.64
CA TYR A 65 3.23 4.52 -9.47
C TYR A 65 3.23 2.98 -9.39
N ARG A 66 3.01 2.41 -8.20
CA ARG A 66 2.98 0.95 -7.99
C ARG A 66 1.62 0.31 -8.22
N SER A 67 0.56 1.09 -8.34
CA SER A 67 -0.80 0.56 -8.55
C SER A 67 -0.87 -0.33 -9.77
N TRP A 68 -0.19 0.04 -10.87
CA TRP A 68 -0.14 -0.77 -12.07
C TRP A 68 0.43 -2.18 -11.82
N ASP A 69 1.62 -2.24 -11.19
CA ASP A 69 2.29 -3.51 -10.85
C ASP A 69 1.42 -4.40 -9.95
N VAL A 70 0.73 -3.78 -8.98
CA VAL A 70 -0.03 -4.49 -7.94
C VAL A 70 -1.41 -4.92 -8.43
N LEU A 71 -2.17 -4.03 -9.08
CA LEU A 71 -3.53 -4.30 -9.54
C LEU A 71 -3.57 -5.24 -10.74
N TRP A 72 -2.49 -5.32 -11.54
CA TRP A 72 -2.40 -6.31 -12.61
C TRP A 72 -2.14 -7.74 -12.10
N SER A 73 -1.86 -7.90 -10.81
CA SER A 73 -1.72 -9.23 -10.19
C SER A 73 -3.08 -9.92 -10.10
N HIS A 74 -3.08 -11.23 -10.37
CA HIS A 74 -4.31 -12.01 -10.52
C HIS A 74 -5.27 -11.88 -9.31
N GLY A 75 -6.44 -11.28 -9.59
CA GLY A 75 -7.53 -11.12 -8.63
C GLY A 75 -7.24 -10.17 -7.47
N VAL A 76 -6.29 -9.26 -7.64
CA VAL A 76 -6.18 -8.05 -6.82
C VAL A 76 -7.15 -7.01 -7.38
N GLN A 77 -7.98 -6.39 -6.54
CA GLN A 77 -8.93 -5.36 -6.96
C GLN A 77 -8.63 -4.00 -6.33
N SER A 78 -7.92 -4.00 -5.21
CA SER A 78 -7.61 -2.81 -4.45
C SER A 78 -6.28 -2.95 -3.71
N LEU A 79 -5.73 -1.81 -3.33
CA LEU A 79 -4.57 -1.72 -2.47
C LEU A 79 -4.81 -0.70 -1.36
N ASP A 80 -4.22 -0.98 -0.20
CA ASP A 80 -4.17 -0.08 0.93
C ASP A 80 -2.73 0.31 1.22
N VAL A 81 -2.52 1.55 1.66
CA VAL A 81 -1.23 1.97 2.20
C VAL A 81 -1.29 2.06 3.71
N ARG A 82 -0.46 1.28 4.38
CA ARG A 82 -0.34 1.22 5.84
C ARG A 82 0.91 1.94 6.29
N ILE A 83 0.82 2.62 7.44
CA ILE A 83 1.95 3.37 8.00
C ILE A 83 2.55 2.55 9.15
N VAL A 84 3.87 2.43 9.11
CA VAL A 84 4.68 1.87 10.19
C VAL A 84 5.66 2.95 10.64
N THR A 85 5.63 3.29 11.92
CA THR A 85 6.46 4.36 12.48
C THR A 85 7.15 3.90 13.76
N CYS A 86 8.22 4.59 14.13
CA CYS A 86 8.92 4.43 15.38
C CYS A 86 9.35 5.79 15.91
N ARG A 87 9.56 5.89 17.23
CA ARG A 87 9.98 7.17 17.83
C ARG A 87 11.31 7.63 17.23
N PRO A 88 11.42 8.90 16.79
CA PRO A 88 12.68 9.42 16.29
C PRO A 88 13.73 9.43 17.40
N ARG A 89 14.99 9.23 17.03
CA ARG A 89 16.14 9.39 17.93
C ARG A 89 17.14 10.35 17.29
N GLN A 90 17.71 11.24 18.10
CA GLN A 90 18.70 12.20 17.64
C GLN A 90 19.91 11.47 17.03
N GLY A 91 20.40 11.97 15.90
CA GLY A 91 21.53 11.37 15.18
C GLY A 91 21.24 10.03 14.49
N PHE A 92 20.01 9.51 14.56
CA PHE A 92 19.65 8.21 13.98
C PHE A 92 18.49 8.33 12.99
N LYS A 93 18.74 7.96 11.72
CA LYS A 93 17.72 7.92 10.66
C LYS A 93 16.81 6.69 10.85
N SER A 94 15.98 6.74 11.90
CA SER A 94 15.18 5.61 12.38
C SER A 94 14.26 5.03 11.31
N TRP A 95 13.65 5.87 10.46
CA TRP A 95 12.78 5.45 9.37
C TRP A 95 13.51 4.66 8.27
N VAL A 96 14.72 5.09 7.90
CA VAL A 96 15.56 4.37 6.90
C VAL A 96 15.98 3.02 7.43
N LYS A 97 16.38 2.95 8.71
CA LYS A 97 16.79 1.70 9.35
C LYS A 97 15.60 0.77 9.54
N LEU A 98 14.42 1.31 9.88
CA LEU A 98 13.19 0.53 10.00
C LEU A 98 12.73 -0.05 8.67
N GLU A 99 12.78 0.73 7.58
CA GLU A 99 12.48 0.24 6.22
C GLU A 99 13.38 -0.95 5.87
N ARG A 100 14.70 -0.78 6.05
CA ARG A 100 15.68 -1.85 5.79
C ARG A 100 15.39 -3.09 6.65
N ALA A 101 15.15 -2.91 7.94
CA ALA A 101 14.84 -4.01 8.86
C ALA A 101 13.59 -4.78 8.42
N LEU A 102 12.53 -4.07 8.00
CA LEU A 102 11.29 -4.68 7.52
C LEU A 102 11.50 -5.44 6.20
N ILE A 103 12.26 -4.89 5.25
CA ILE A 103 12.57 -5.57 3.97
C ILE A 103 13.40 -6.84 4.23
N LEU A 104 14.39 -6.78 5.13
CA LEU A 104 15.21 -7.93 5.50
C LEU A 104 14.39 -9.01 6.21
N ALA A 105 13.58 -8.64 7.21
CA ALA A 105 12.71 -9.56 7.92
C ALA A 105 11.66 -10.20 6.98
N PHE A 106 11.10 -9.41 6.05
CA PHE A 106 10.19 -9.92 5.03
C PHE A 106 10.87 -10.94 4.14
N ARG A 107 12.07 -10.63 3.64
CA ARG A 107 12.85 -11.55 2.80
C ARG A 107 13.22 -12.83 3.54
N GLN A 108 13.61 -12.72 4.81
CA GLN A 108 13.91 -13.89 5.65
C GLN A 108 12.69 -14.81 5.78
N LYS A 109 11.49 -14.23 5.94
CA LYS A 109 10.24 -14.99 6.11
C LYS A 109 9.73 -15.57 4.78
N PHE A 110 9.67 -14.78 3.72
CA PHE A 110 9.00 -15.13 2.46
C PHE A 110 9.96 -15.54 1.33
N GLY A 111 11.27 -15.48 1.56
CA GLY A 111 12.33 -15.92 0.63
C GLY A 111 12.79 -14.86 -0.38
N LYS A 112 11.99 -13.82 -0.63
CA LYS A 112 12.31 -12.68 -1.50
C LYS A 112 11.78 -11.38 -0.86
N PRO A 113 12.36 -10.21 -1.20
CA PRO A 113 11.75 -8.93 -0.81
C PRO A 113 10.35 -8.78 -1.42
N PRO A 114 9.53 -7.82 -0.95
CA PRO A 114 8.24 -7.55 -1.56
C PRO A 114 8.36 -7.33 -3.07
N MET A 115 7.35 -7.73 -3.82
CA MET A 115 7.40 -7.81 -5.29
C MET A 115 7.91 -6.51 -5.95
N CYS A 116 7.46 -5.36 -5.47
CA CYS A 116 7.82 -4.05 -6.02
C CYS A 116 9.12 -3.45 -5.43
N ASN A 117 9.79 -4.15 -4.50
CA ASN A 117 11.06 -3.70 -3.92
C ASN A 117 12.27 -4.23 -4.71
N ILE A 118 13.00 -3.33 -5.37
CA ILE A 118 14.25 -3.68 -6.08
C ILE A 118 15.43 -3.81 -5.09
N GLN A 119 15.54 -2.89 -4.13
CA GLN A 119 16.72 -2.73 -3.27
C GLN A 119 16.95 -3.88 -2.26
N GLY A 120 15.96 -4.75 -2.02
CA GLY A 120 16.04 -5.83 -1.04
C GLY A 120 16.75 -7.10 -1.50
N ARG A 121 17.10 -7.24 -2.80
CA ARG A 121 17.62 -8.50 -3.35
C ARG A 121 19.03 -8.84 -2.86
N ALA A 122 19.93 -7.85 -2.76
CA ALA A 122 21.33 -8.03 -2.35
C ALA A 122 21.64 -7.45 -0.95
N MET A 123 20.62 -7.00 -0.21
CA MET A 123 20.84 -6.36 1.09
C MET A 123 21.43 -7.36 2.09
N LYS A 124 22.58 -7.03 2.68
CA LYS A 124 23.18 -7.80 3.78
C LYS A 124 22.61 -7.33 5.11
N LEU A 125 22.56 -8.23 6.10
CA LEU A 125 22.30 -7.86 7.48
C LEU A 125 23.38 -6.89 7.95
N GLY A 126 22.99 -5.76 8.54
CA GLY A 126 23.86 -4.85 9.26
C GLY A 126 23.47 -4.80 10.73
N ASP A 127 23.53 -3.59 11.30
CA ASP A 127 23.18 -3.24 12.69
C ASP A 127 21.67 -3.06 12.93
N GLU A 128 20.82 -3.32 11.93
CA GLU A 128 19.39 -2.97 12.01
C GLU A 128 18.67 -3.72 13.15
N PHE A 129 19.12 -4.93 13.48
CA PHE A 129 18.55 -5.76 14.54
C PHE A 129 19.06 -5.44 15.95
N ASP A 130 20.10 -4.62 16.07
CA ASP A 130 20.57 -4.13 17.38
C ASP A 130 19.56 -3.17 18.02
N ARG A 131 18.69 -2.57 17.20
CA ARG A 131 17.73 -1.55 17.62
C ARG A 131 16.27 -1.96 17.44
N PHE A 132 15.99 -2.85 16.49
CA PHE A 132 14.64 -3.35 16.25
C PHE A 132 14.57 -4.85 16.51
N ALA A 133 13.78 -5.23 17.53
CA ALA A 133 13.57 -6.64 17.84
C ALA A 133 12.93 -7.37 16.64
N LEU A 134 13.60 -8.39 16.13
CA LEU A 134 13.12 -9.21 14.99
C LEU A 134 11.71 -9.76 15.24
N GLY A 135 11.42 -10.20 16.47
CA GLY A 135 10.08 -10.66 16.85
C GLY A 135 8.99 -9.60 16.68
N ARG A 136 9.29 -8.32 16.92
CA ARG A 136 8.33 -7.23 16.68
C ARG A 136 8.13 -6.97 15.20
N LEU A 137 9.21 -6.99 14.41
CA LEU A 137 9.15 -6.84 12.95
C LEU A 137 8.32 -7.95 12.31
N ASN A 138 8.54 -9.20 12.72
CA ASN A 138 7.81 -10.36 12.23
C ASN A 138 6.31 -10.26 12.53
N ARG A 139 5.91 -9.84 13.74
CA ARG A 139 4.49 -9.61 14.07
C ARG A 139 3.84 -8.54 13.20
N ILE A 140 4.56 -7.45 12.91
CA ILE A 140 4.06 -6.39 12.01
C ILE A 140 3.88 -6.96 10.61
N ILE A 141 4.87 -7.70 10.11
CA ILE A 141 4.83 -8.34 8.79
C ILE A 141 3.66 -9.34 8.70
N GLU A 142 3.44 -10.17 9.72
CA GLU A 142 2.32 -11.11 9.78
C GLU A 142 0.97 -10.39 9.73
N THR A 143 0.80 -9.39 10.59
CA THR A 143 -0.42 -8.57 10.65
C THR A 143 -0.74 -7.98 9.27
N LEU A 144 0.26 -7.40 8.60
CA LEU A 144 0.12 -6.80 7.28
C LEU A 144 -0.02 -7.83 6.15
N SER A 145 0.49 -9.05 6.34
CA SER A 145 0.38 -10.14 5.36
C SER A 145 -1.00 -10.80 5.34
N GLU A 146 -1.75 -10.68 6.44
CA GLU A 146 -3.08 -11.28 6.62
C GLU A 146 -4.23 -10.28 6.53
N ALA A 147 -4.00 -9.05 7.00
CA ALA A 147 -5.01 -8.01 7.16
C ALA A 147 -4.59 -6.65 6.57
N GLY A 148 -3.60 -6.64 5.67
CA GLY A 148 -2.99 -5.44 5.11
C GLY A 148 -3.95 -4.59 4.29
N ALA A 149 -4.86 -5.20 3.55
CA ALA A 149 -5.94 -4.50 2.86
C ALA A 149 -7.29 -5.07 3.31
N ARG A 150 -7.91 -4.37 4.28
CA ARG A 150 -9.29 -4.60 4.74
C ARG A 150 -10.18 -3.47 4.20
N GLY A 151 -10.13 -3.24 2.90
CA GLY A 151 -11.26 -2.66 2.18
C GLY A 151 -12.23 -3.80 1.90
N GLU A 152 -13.51 -3.63 2.23
CA GLU A 152 -14.56 -4.59 1.95
C GLU A 152 -14.46 -5.07 0.49
N ARG A 153 -14.38 -6.39 0.31
CA ARG A 153 -14.30 -7.03 -1.01
C ARG A 153 -15.66 -6.92 -1.68
N GLU A 154 -15.94 -5.77 -2.25
CA GLU A 154 -17.02 -5.64 -3.21
C GLU A 154 -16.41 -5.41 -4.60
N PRO A 155 -16.75 -6.23 -5.61
CA PRO A 155 -16.30 -6.02 -6.97
C PRO A 155 -16.66 -4.62 -7.44
N ILE A 156 -15.76 -3.96 -8.19
CA ILE A 156 -16.08 -2.73 -8.88
C ILE A 156 -17.05 -3.13 -10.01
N THR A 157 -18.36 -3.11 -9.75
CA THR A 157 -19.37 -3.21 -10.79
C THR A 157 -19.51 -1.84 -11.41
N ASP A 158 -19.27 -1.78 -12.71
CA ASP A 158 -19.26 -0.55 -13.48
C ASP A 158 -20.65 0.06 -13.59
N THR A 159 -20.68 1.38 -13.41
CA THR A 159 -21.73 2.33 -13.83
C THR A 159 -22.95 2.40 -12.90
N LEU A 160 -23.16 3.59 -12.32
CA LEU A 160 -24.51 4.03 -11.99
C LEU A 160 -25.11 4.47 -13.33
N ASP A 161 -26.05 3.70 -13.88
CA ASP A 161 -26.91 4.24 -14.93
C ASP A 161 -27.66 5.43 -14.34
N GLU A 162 -27.57 6.58 -15.01
CA GLU A 162 -28.26 7.79 -14.59
C GLU A 162 -29.75 7.47 -14.47
N ALA A 163 -30.33 7.91 -13.35
CA ALA A 163 -31.75 7.94 -13.13
C ALA A 163 -32.44 8.47 -14.40
N THR A 164 -33.53 7.81 -14.78
CA THR A 164 -34.51 8.37 -15.70
C THR A 164 -34.75 9.82 -15.31
N GLU A 165 -34.35 10.75 -16.19
CA GLU A 165 -34.83 12.12 -16.15
C GLU A 165 -36.35 12.01 -16.33
N ASP A 166 -37.07 11.96 -15.20
CA ASP A 166 -38.49 12.26 -15.18
C ASP A 166 -38.58 13.72 -15.64
N GLU A 167 -39.06 13.90 -16.88
CA GLU A 167 -39.61 15.16 -17.36
C GLU A 167 -40.77 15.54 -16.44
N GLU A 168 -40.49 16.19 -15.32
CA GLU A 168 -41.47 17.00 -14.62
C GLU A 168 -41.85 18.16 -15.55
N GLU A 169 -42.97 17.96 -16.23
CA GLU A 169 -43.87 19.00 -16.72
C GLU A 169 -43.88 20.20 -15.74
N LEU A 170 -43.26 21.29 -16.17
CA LEU A 170 -43.53 22.62 -15.63
C LEU A 170 -44.26 23.44 -16.70
N VAL A 171 -45.59 23.33 -16.62
CA VAL A 171 -46.66 24.32 -16.92
C VAL A 171 -46.50 25.19 -18.16
#